data_AF-A0AAE3W1J9-F1
#
_entry.id   AF-A0AAE3W1J9-F1
#
_cell.length_a   1.000
_cell.length_b   1.000
_cell.length_c   1.000
_cell.angle_alpha   90.00
_cell.angle_beta   90.00
_cell.angle_gamma   90.00
#
_symmetry.space_group_name_H-M   'P 1'
#
loop_
_entity.id
_entity.type
_entity.pdbx_description
1 polymer ?
#
loop_
_entity_poly.entity_id
_entity_poly.type
_entity_poly.pdbx_seq_one_letter_code
_entity_poly.pdbx_strand_id
1 'polypeptide(L)'
;MRRTLISIAVTVTGLTLLTGCGGTGTDTGTGTPAATEPAAAGGLSDEAAKRQEAEKMIADCMKEKGFQYEVVPPIETRSRSADFTGAASLLKTDEELRQYRQKYGFGIYSAQLYPDDPMVKLPDVNPDANPNNKIREGLDPARQQAWDAAFSSDPKAGRTEPGCSDLAYEKYLGSADPDVQAEEARAYEQYRTDPDVVKAAHEYGDCLRGKGYKVASTEPGLIDNGVYDLINAPMMNGEPVSAAEAKTRLAEEITASLADLDCRGDYATIARTEYASIVTRGGGVG
;
A
#
# COMPACT_ATOMS: atom_id res chain seq x y z
N MET A 1 -65.05 4.36 11.30
CA MET A 1 -65.41 4.05 9.89
C MET A 1 -64.64 2.80 9.47
N ARG A 2 -65.21 2.05 8.52
CA ARG A 2 -64.94 0.66 8.14
C ARG A 2 -63.49 0.34 7.71
N ARG A 3 -63.10 -0.89 8.07
CA ARG A 3 -62.13 -1.85 7.48
C ARG A 3 -61.79 -1.61 6.00
N THR A 4 -60.59 -2.02 5.55
CA THR A 4 -60.39 -3.09 4.55
C THR A 4 -58.92 -3.58 4.52
N LEU A 5 -58.74 -4.90 4.70
CA LEU A 5 -57.55 -5.69 4.39
C LEU A 5 -57.62 -6.12 2.92
N ILE A 6 -56.51 -6.09 2.17
CA ILE A 6 -56.33 -6.93 0.99
C ILE A 6 -54.88 -7.42 0.92
N SER A 7 -54.69 -8.72 1.11
CA SER A 7 -53.51 -9.50 0.75
C SER A 7 -53.67 -9.99 -0.68
N ILE A 8 -52.62 -9.92 -1.51
CA ILE A 8 -52.49 -10.72 -2.73
C ILE A 8 -51.09 -11.31 -2.74
N ALA A 9 -51.02 -12.63 -2.62
CA ALA A 9 -49.87 -13.46 -2.94
C ALA A 9 -49.97 -13.87 -4.41
N VAL A 10 -48.85 -13.80 -5.15
CA VAL A 10 -48.71 -14.47 -6.45
C VAL A 10 -47.36 -15.20 -6.45
N THR A 11 -47.46 -16.52 -6.34
CA THR A 11 -46.41 -17.50 -6.59
C THR A 11 -46.35 -17.77 -8.10
N VAL A 12 -45.18 -17.65 -8.72
CA VAL A 12 -44.92 -18.23 -10.05
C VAL A 12 -43.64 -19.06 -9.97
N THR A 13 -43.84 -20.36 -10.07
CA THR A 13 -42.84 -21.42 -10.22
C THR A 13 -42.36 -21.45 -11.66
N GLY A 14 -41.04 -21.38 -11.90
CA GLY A 14 -40.42 -21.56 -13.21
C GLY A 14 -39.21 -22.46 -13.11
N LEU A 15 -39.42 -23.76 -13.29
CA LEU A 15 -38.39 -24.80 -13.35
C LEU A 15 -38.00 -25.00 -14.82
N THR A 16 -36.75 -24.69 -15.19
CA THR A 16 -36.18 -25.08 -16.48
C THR A 16 -35.05 -26.08 -16.26
N LEU A 17 -35.34 -27.34 -16.58
CA LEU A 17 -34.36 -28.41 -16.78
C LEU A 17 -33.84 -28.31 -18.23
N LEU A 18 -32.53 -28.20 -18.40
CA LEU A 18 -31.87 -28.62 -19.65
C LEU A 18 -30.73 -29.57 -19.32
N THR A 19 -31.00 -30.82 -19.66
CA THR A 19 -30.08 -31.96 -19.72
C THR A 19 -29.18 -31.86 -20.94
N GLY A 20 -27.87 -31.89 -20.73
CA GLY A 20 -26.88 -32.14 -21.79
C GLY A 20 -25.87 -33.17 -21.28
N CYS A 21 -25.97 -34.40 -21.79
CA CYS A 21 -25.12 -35.54 -21.44
C CYS A 21 -24.36 -35.98 -22.69
N GLY A 22 -23.05 -36.26 -22.56
CA GLY A 22 -22.30 -37.01 -23.55
C GLY A 22 -20.79 -36.75 -23.52
N GLY A 23 -20.02 -37.69 -22.94
CA GLY A 23 -18.57 -37.74 -23.12
C GLY A 23 -17.79 -38.33 -21.94
N THR A 24 -17.68 -39.66 -21.93
CA THR A 24 -17.04 -40.54 -20.93
C THR A 24 -15.55 -40.29 -20.67
N GLY A 25 -15.14 -40.31 -19.41
CA GLY A 25 -13.74 -40.44 -18.98
C GLY A 25 -13.61 -40.57 -17.46
N THR A 26 -13.54 -41.80 -16.97
CA THR A 26 -13.21 -42.19 -15.60
C THR A 26 -11.87 -41.64 -15.14
N ASP A 27 -11.85 -40.94 -14.00
CA ASP A 27 -10.88 -41.22 -12.94
C ASP A 27 -11.35 -40.67 -11.59
N THR A 28 -11.40 -41.57 -10.62
CA THR A 28 -11.68 -41.35 -9.20
C THR A 28 -10.44 -40.78 -8.52
N GLY A 29 -10.40 -39.46 -8.33
CA GLY A 29 -9.47 -38.77 -7.44
C GLY A 29 -10.25 -38.03 -6.37
N THR A 30 -10.11 -38.45 -5.12
CA THR A 30 -10.65 -37.81 -3.91
C THR A 30 -10.32 -36.32 -3.86
N GLY A 31 -11.31 -35.48 -4.16
CA GLY A 31 -11.23 -34.03 -4.02
C GLY A 31 -11.40 -33.62 -2.57
N THR A 32 -10.29 -33.39 -1.88
CA THR A 32 -10.23 -32.53 -0.69
C THR A 32 -10.83 -31.17 -1.06
N PRO A 33 -11.78 -30.59 -0.30
CA PRO A 33 -12.22 -29.24 -0.55
C PRO A 33 -11.02 -28.31 -0.33
N ALA A 34 -10.57 -27.68 -1.41
CA ALA A 34 -9.59 -26.61 -1.36
C ALA A 34 -10.15 -25.53 -0.42
N ALA A 35 -9.56 -25.42 0.76
CA ALA A 35 -9.74 -24.27 1.62
C ALA A 35 -9.32 -23.05 0.78
N THR A 36 -10.31 -22.20 0.48
CA THR A 36 -10.05 -20.87 -0.02
C THR A 36 -9.34 -20.12 1.09
N GLU A 37 -8.01 -20.13 1.08
CA GLU A 37 -7.26 -19.10 1.81
C GLU A 37 -7.65 -17.75 1.19
N PRO A 38 -7.96 -16.73 2.01
CA PRO A 38 -8.19 -15.40 1.49
C PRO A 38 -6.89 -14.93 0.86
N ALA A 39 -6.93 -14.72 -0.46
CA ALA A 39 -5.90 -13.98 -1.17
C ALA A 39 -5.68 -12.66 -0.42
N ALA A 40 -4.44 -12.43 -0.01
CA ALA A 40 -4.00 -11.19 0.62
C ALA A 40 -4.06 -10.03 -0.39
N ALA A 41 -5.27 -9.57 -0.66
CA ALA A 41 -5.60 -8.38 -1.43
C ALA A 41 -6.31 -7.39 -0.47
N GLY A 42 -5.59 -6.94 0.57
CA GLY A 42 -6.19 -6.14 1.64
C GLY A 42 -5.31 -5.03 2.24
N GLY A 43 -4.07 -4.85 1.77
CA GLY A 43 -3.12 -3.94 2.43
C GLY A 43 -3.61 -2.50 2.57
N LEU A 44 -4.33 -1.96 1.57
CA LEU A 44 -4.81 -0.58 1.57
C LEU A 44 -6.14 -0.39 2.32
N SER A 45 -7.05 -1.36 2.28
CA SER A 45 -8.33 -1.26 3.03
C SER A 45 -8.10 -1.44 4.52
N ASP A 46 -7.17 -2.32 4.89
CA ASP A 46 -6.95 -2.68 6.28
C ASP A 46 -6.14 -1.61 7.01
N GLU A 47 -5.14 -1.00 6.35
CA GLU A 47 -4.39 0.12 6.95
C GLU A 47 -5.26 1.38 7.06
N ALA A 48 -6.03 1.72 6.02
CA ALA A 48 -6.95 2.85 6.08
C ALA A 48 -8.02 2.64 7.17
N ALA A 49 -8.55 1.42 7.31
CA ALA A 49 -9.46 1.06 8.39
C ALA A 49 -8.80 1.18 9.77
N LYS A 50 -7.57 0.66 9.94
CA LYS A 50 -6.79 0.79 11.18
C LYS A 50 -6.53 2.25 11.55
N ARG A 51 -6.13 3.08 10.57
CA ARG A 51 -5.96 4.53 10.76
C ARG A 51 -7.28 5.18 11.19
N GLN A 52 -8.39 4.81 10.56
CA GLN A 52 -9.70 5.32 10.93
C GLN A 52 -10.13 4.92 12.36
N GLU A 53 -9.82 3.70 12.79
CA GLU A 53 -10.05 3.26 14.17
C GLU A 53 -9.12 3.97 15.17
N ALA A 54 -7.87 4.27 14.78
CA ALA A 54 -6.98 5.10 15.57
C ALA A 54 -7.55 6.51 15.76
N GLU A 55 -7.98 7.18 14.69
CA GLU A 55 -8.58 8.51 14.74
C GLU A 55 -9.83 8.58 15.65
N LYS A 56 -10.66 7.53 15.63
CA LYS A 56 -11.81 7.43 16.57
C LYS A 56 -11.36 7.32 18.02
N MET A 57 -10.35 6.48 18.30
CA MET A 57 -9.81 6.34 19.65
C MET A 57 -9.15 7.63 20.16
N ILE A 58 -8.47 8.38 19.28
CA ILE A 58 -7.94 9.70 19.60
C ILE A 58 -9.09 10.64 19.98
N ALA A 59 -10.17 10.66 19.19
CA ALA A 59 -11.32 11.52 19.45
C ALA A 59 -11.95 11.24 20.83
N ASP A 60 -12.14 9.96 21.17
CA ASP A 60 -12.69 9.56 22.47
C ASP A 60 -11.76 9.97 23.62
N CYS A 61 -10.46 9.70 23.51
CA CYS A 61 -9.46 10.08 24.51
C CYS A 61 -9.38 11.61 24.71
N MET A 62 -9.39 12.39 23.61
CA MET A 62 -9.35 13.85 23.68
C MET A 62 -10.61 14.42 24.33
N LYS A 63 -11.77 13.83 24.03
CA LYS A 63 -13.04 14.18 24.67
C LYS A 63 -13.02 13.92 26.17
N GLU A 64 -12.49 12.78 26.61
CA GLU A 64 -12.31 12.46 28.04
C GLU A 64 -11.39 13.47 28.74
N LYS A 65 -10.37 13.97 28.04
CA LYS A 65 -9.46 15.03 28.53
C LYS A 65 -10.06 16.45 28.41
N GLY A 66 -11.30 16.58 27.95
CA GLY A 66 -12.02 17.86 27.88
C GLY A 66 -11.68 18.72 26.66
N PHE A 67 -11.12 18.13 25.62
CA PHE A 67 -10.80 18.79 24.35
C PHE A 67 -11.72 18.33 23.23
N GLN A 68 -12.04 19.26 22.32
CA GLN A 68 -12.67 18.88 21.05
C GLN A 68 -11.61 18.26 20.15
N TYR A 69 -11.99 17.19 19.46
CA TYR A 69 -11.22 16.56 18.40
C TYR A 69 -12.18 16.03 17.35
N GLU A 70 -11.92 16.35 16.10
CA GLU A 70 -12.67 15.86 14.96
C GLU A 70 -11.91 14.71 14.30
N VAL A 71 -12.59 13.58 14.13
CA VAL A 71 -12.04 12.42 13.44
C VAL A 71 -11.67 12.83 12.02
N VAL A 72 -10.39 12.77 11.69
CA VAL A 72 -9.92 13.12 10.34
C VAL A 72 -10.42 12.04 9.38
N PRO A 73 -11.10 12.40 8.27
CA PRO A 73 -11.47 11.42 7.26
C PRO A 73 -10.22 10.76 6.67
N PRO A 74 -10.32 9.54 6.11
CA PRO A 74 -9.17 8.88 5.52
C PRO A 74 -8.57 9.77 4.42
N ILE A 75 -7.35 10.23 4.64
CA ILE A 75 -6.58 10.91 3.60
C ILE A 75 -5.83 9.80 2.87
N GLU A 76 -6.09 9.63 1.58
CA GLU A 76 -5.18 8.86 0.75
C GLU A 76 -3.86 9.63 0.77
N THR A 77 -2.82 9.09 1.39
CA THR A 77 -1.50 9.73 1.47
C THR A 77 -0.52 9.13 0.47
N ARG A 78 -0.92 8.03 -0.19
CA ARG A 78 -0.12 7.28 -1.15
C ARG A 78 -0.89 7.19 -2.48
N SER A 79 -0.20 7.46 -3.58
CA SER A 79 -0.77 7.21 -4.91
C SER A 79 -0.88 5.70 -5.15
N ARG A 80 -1.94 5.25 -5.84
CA ARG A 80 -2.09 3.84 -6.23
C ARG A 80 -0.93 3.32 -7.08
N SER A 81 -0.23 4.21 -7.79
CA SER A 81 0.96 3.88 -8.57
C SER A 81 2.05 3.20 -7.73
N ALA A 82 2.14 3.55 -6.45
CA ALA A 82 3.13 3.01 -5.54
C ALA A 82 2.90 1.53 -5.20
N ASP A 83 1.75 0.94 -5.53
CA ASP A 83 1.54 -0.51 -5.46
C ASP A 83 2.25 -1.27 -6.60
N PHE A 84 2.66 -0.56 -7.65
CA PHE A 84 3.24 -1.10 -8.88
C PHE A 84 4.73 -0.78 -9.05
N THR A 85 5.33 -0.15 -8.03
CA THR A 85 6.75 0.19 -7.96
C THR A 85 7.42 -0.40 -6.72
N GLY A 86 8.75 -0.43 -6.72
CA GLY A 86 9.56 -0.87 -5.59
C GLY A 86 9.21 -2.28 -5.08
N ALA A 87 9.42 -2.48 -3.79
CA ALA A 87 9.15 -3.76 -3.11
C ALA A 87 7.67 -4.18 -3.23
N ALA A 88 6.71 -3.25 -3.14
CA ALA A 88 5.28 -3.56 -3.25
C ALA A 88 4.93 -4.22 -4.58
N SER A 89 5.64 -3.88 -5.66
CA SER A 89 5.46 -4.49 -6.98
C SER A 89 5.82 -5.99 -7.00
N LEU A 90 6.69 -6.48 -6.11
CA LEU A 90 7.03 -7.90 -6.04
C LEU A 90 5.83 -8.77 -5.66
N LEU A 91 4.85 -8.20 -4.94
CA LEU A 91 3.64 -8.89 -4.53
C LEU A 91 2.59 -9.03 -5.64
N LYS A 92 2.75 -8.32 -6.76
CA LYS A 92 1.83 -8.37 -7.90
C LYS A 92 2.19 -9.48 -8.86
N THR A 93 1.21 -9.98 -9.61
CA THR A 93 1.50 -10.88 -10.73
C THR A 93 2.19 -10.13 -11.86
N ASP A 94 2.97 -10.85 -12.68
CA ASP A 94 3.66 -10.24 -13.83
C ASP A 94 2.65 -9.67 -14.84
N GLU A 95 1.50 -10.32 -14.99
CA GLU A 95 0.44 -9.85 -15.89
C GLU A 95 -0.17 -8.53 -15.41
N GLU A 96 -0.54 -8.43 -14.13
CA GLU A 96 -1.07 -7.18 -13.55
C GLU A 96 -0.06 -6.03 -13.68
N LEU A 97 1.22 -6.30 -13.39
CA LEU A 97 2.26 -5.30 -13.54
C LEU A 97 2.50 -4.91 -14.98
N ARG A 98 2.48 -5.87 -15.91
CA ARG A 98 2.67 -5.57 -17.33
C ARG A 98 1.56 -4.68 -17.84
N GLN A 99 0.30 -4.97 -17.51
CA GLN A 99 -0.85 -4.14 -17.88
C GLN A 99 -0.72 -2.71 -17.37
N TYR A 100 -0.30 -2.53 -16.11
CA TYR A 100 -0.03 -1.22 -15.54
C TYR A 100 1.15 -0.51 -16.24
N ARG A 101 2.31 -1.16 -16.30
CA ARG A 101 3.57 -0.60 -16.79
C ARG A 101 3.53 -0.25 -18.27
N GLN A 102 2.74 -0.96 -19.08
CA GLN A 102 2.53 -0.65 -20.49
C GLN A 102 1.86 0.72 -20.73
N LYS A 103 1.04 1.20 -19.80
CA LYS A 103 0.36 2.50 -19.91
C LYS A 103 1.05 3.59 -19.09
N TYR A 104 1.49 3.26 -17.88
CA TYR A 104 1.90 4.25 -16.88
C TYR A 104 3.39 4.22 -16.57
N GLY A 105 4.14 3.24 -17.08
CA GLY A 105 5.51 3.02 -16.63
C GLY A 105 5.55 2.72 -15.13
N PHE A 106 6.37 3.42 -14.36
CA PHE A 106 6.34 3.39 -12.89
C PHE A 106 5.32 4.37 -12.29
N GLY A 107 4.66 5.23 -13.08
CA GLY A 107 3.70 6.20 -12.58
C GLY A 107 4.24 7.63 -12.46
N ILE A 108 5.53 7.88 -12.71
CA ILE A 108 6.21 9.16 -12.43
C ILE A 108 5.70 10.24 -13.39
N TYR A 109 5.87 10.03 -14.70
CA TYR A 109 5.48 11.02 -15.69
C TYR A 109 4.01 10.91 -16.08
N SER A 110 3.43 9.71 -15.96
CA SER A 110 2.02 9.50 -16.26
C SER A 110 1.09 10.23 -15.29
N ALA A 111 1.49 10.48 -14.04
CA ALA A 111 0.72 11.29 -13.10
C ALA A 111 0.48 12.72 -13.61
N GLN A 112 1.44 13.29 -14.34
CA GLN A 112 1.31 14.63 -14.95
C GLN A 112 0.44 14.61 -16.20
N LEU A 113 0.52 13.53 -16.98
CA LEU A 113 -0.20 13.40 -18.25
C LEU A 113 -1.66 12.94 -18.07
N TYR A 114 -1.94 12.26 -16.96
CA TYR A 114 -3.26 11.72 -16.61
C TYR A 114 -3.66 12.13 -15.18
N PRO A 115 -3.78 13.44 -14.88
CA PRO A 115 -4.01 13.93 -13.52
C PRO A 115 -5.33 13.47 -12.90
N ASP A 116 -6.31 13.10 -13.74
CA ASP A 116 -7.62 12.62 -13.31
C ASP A 116 -7.74 11.09 -13.30
N ASP A 117 -6.70 10.36 -13.75
CA ASP A 117 -6.71 8.91 -13.77
C ASP A 117 -6.41 8.35 -12.37
N PRO A 118 -7.33 7.63 -11.72
CA PRO A 118 -7.18 7.20 -10.33
C PRO A 118 -5.99 6.27 -10.10
N MET A 119 -5.40 5.67 -11.14
CA MET A 119 -4.21 4.81 -11.00
C MET A 119 -2.92 5.58 -10.73
N VAL A 120 -2.83 6.82 -11.22
CA VAL A 120 -1.59 7.62 -11.17
C VAL A 120 -1.82 9.02 -10.60
N LYS A 121 -3.08 9.36 -10.33
CA LYS A 121 -3.44 10.57 -9.60
C LYS A 121 -2.65 10.62 -8.30
N LEU A 122 -1.96 11.73 -8.11
CA LEU A 122 -1.32 12.03 -6.85
C LEU A 122 -2.41 12.41 -5.84
N PRO A 123 -2.31 11.95 -4.58
CA PRO A 123 -3.29 12.34 -3.60
C PRO A 123 -3.28 13.85 -3.38
N ASP A 124 -4.47 14.40 -3.14
CA ASP A 124 -4.61 15.80 -2.78
C ASP A 124 -4.24 15.96 -1.30
N VAL A 125 -2.94 16.12 -1.05
CA VAL A 125 -2.42 16.34 0.31
C VAL A 125 -2.55 17.83 0.62
N ASN A 126 -3.69 18.19 1.20
CA ASN A 126 -3.87 19.51 1.79
C ASN A 126 -3.55 19.44 3.30
N PRO A 127 -2.37 19.90 3.76
CA PRO A 127 -2.03 19.88 5.19
C PRO A 127 -2.96 20.75 6.04
N ASP A 128 -3.59 21.77 5.45
CA ASP A 128 -4.56 22.64 6.11
C ASP A 128 -5.97 22.01 6.16
N ALA A 129 -6.18 20.85 5.54
CA ALA A 129 -7.46 20.14 5.57
C ALA A 129 -7.73 19.43 6.90
N ASN A 130 -6.74 19.28 7.78
CA ASN A 130 -6.98 18.70 9.11
C ASN A 130 -7.82 19.68 9.96
N PRO A 131 -9.08 19.37 10.29
CA PRO A 131 -9.94 20.27 11.05
C PRO A 131 -9.42 20.57 12.45
N ASN A 132 -8.60 19.69 13.03
CA ASN A 132 -8.04 19.84 14.36
C ASN A 132 -7.02 20.97 14.47
N ASN A 133 -6.41 21.39 13.35
CA ASN A 133 -5.52 22.56 13.34
C ASN A 133 -6.28 23.81 13.79
N LYS A 134 -7.47 24.05 13.25
CA LYS A 134 -8.32 25.20 13.61
C LYS A 134 -8.85 25.10 15.04
N ILE A 135 -9.21 23.90 15.49
CA ILE A 135 -9.63 23.68 16.88
C ILE A 135 -8.51 24.06 17.83
N ARG A 136 -7.30 23.57 17.59
CA ARG A 136 -6.11 23.83 18.39
C ARG A 136 -5.71 25.31 18.37
N GLU A 137 -5.66 25.93 17.20
CA GLU A 137 -5.29 27.34 17.03
C GLU A 137 -6.31 28.31 17.61
N GLY A 138 -7.58 27.89 17.72
CA GLY A 138 -8.63 28.68 18.37
C GLY A 138 -8.56 28.69 19.90
N LEU A 139 -7.67 27.90 20.51
CA LEU A 139 -7.49 27.87 21.97
C LEU A 139 -6.58 29.01 22.44
N ASP A 140 -6.78 29.46 23.68
CA ASP A 140 -5.78 30.31 24.33
C ASP A 140 -4.46 29.53 24.56
N PRO A 141 -3.32 30.22 24.72
CA PRO A 141 -2.02 29.56 24.76
C PRO A 141 -1.89 28.47 25.84
N ALA A 142 -2.50 28.66 27.02
CA ALA A 142 -2.44 27.68 28.09
C ALA A 142 -3.25 26.43 27.74
N ARG A 143 -4.44 26.61 27.15
CA ARG A 143 -5.26 25.50 26.65
C ARG A 143 -4.64 24.80 25.45
N GLN A 144 -3.95 25.51 24.58
CA GLN A 144 -3.23 24.92 23.46
C GLN A 144 -2.12 23.99 23.94
N GLN A 145 -1.32 24.40 24.95
CA GLN A 145 -0.31 23.54 25.56
C GLN A 145 -0.91 22.30 26.22
N ALA A 146 -2.05 22.46 26.90
CA ALA A 146 -2.76 21.33 27.50
C ALA A 146 -3.37 20.39 26.45
N TRP A 147 -3.84 20.92 25.31
CA TRP A 147 -4.29 20.13 24.16
C TRP A 147 -3.13 19.34 23.57
N ASP A 148 -1.96 19.98 23.35
CA ASP A 148 -0.76 19.34 22.82
C ASP A 148 -0.28 18.19 23.72
N ALA A 149 -0.27 18.43 25.04
CA ALA A 149 0.07 17.42 26.04
C ALA A 149 -0.94 16.26 26.11
N ALA A 150 -2.22 16.55 25.86
CA ALA A 150 -3.25 15.52 25.79
C ALA A 150 -3.15 14.69 24.51
N PHE A 151 -2.81 15.34 23.39
CA PHE A 151 -2.75 14.72 22.08
C PHE A 151 -1.54 13.80 21.94
N SER A 152 -0.32 14.25 22.23
CA SER A 152 0.90 13.44 22.09
C SER A 152 1.93 13.69 23.19
N SER A 153 2.82 12.72 23.35
CA SER A 153 4.10 12.91 24.05
C SER A 153 4.98 13.91 23.30
N ASP A 154 5.88 14.55 24.03
CA ASP A 154 6.88 15.49 23.49
C ASP A 154 8.08 15.54 24.44
N PRO A 155 9.08 14.69 24.22
CA PRO A 155 10.28 14.65 25.06
C PRO A 155 11.03 15.98 25.09
N LYS A 156 10.98 16.79 24.01
CA LYS A 156 11.66 18.09 23.95
C LYS A 156 10.99 19.12 24.86
N ALA A 157 9.69 18.98 25.09
CA ALA A 157 8.95 19.76 26.07
C ALA A 157 8.84 19.06 27.44
N GLY A 158 9.59 17.97 27.67
CA GLY A 158 9.59 17.22 28.94
C GLY A 158 8.35 16.37 29.20
N ARG A 159 7.52 16.11 28.18
CA ARG A 159 6.32 15.26 28.27
C ARG A 159 6.65 13.86 27.80
N THR A 160 6.77 12.92 28.73
CA THR A 160 7.11 11.52 28.42
C THR A 160 5.94 10.55 28.56
N GLU A 161 4.84 10.97 29.16
CA GLU A 161 3.65 10.13 29.19
C GLU A 161 2.99 10.09 27.81
N PRO A 162 2.52 8.90 27.36
CA PRO A 162 1.82 8.77 26.08
C PRO A 162 0.57 9.66 26.03
N GLY A 163 0.44 10.40 24.94
CA GLY A 163 -0.79 11.12 24.60
C GLY A 163 -1.83 10.22 23.92
N CYS A 164 -2.97 10.80 23.58
CA CYS A 164 -4.06 10.09 22.91
C CYS A 164 -3.64 9.49 21.56
N SER A 165 -2.82 10.18 20.76
CA SER A 165 -2.33 9.70 19.47
C SER A 165 -1.31 8.57 19.62
N ASP A 166 -0.41 8.67 20.60
CA ASP A 166 0.57 7.62 20.89
C ASP A 166 -0.12 6.29 21.20
N LEU A 167 -1.11 6.32 22.11
CA LEU A 167 -1.88 5.15 22.51
C LEU A 167 -2.70 4.54 21.34
N ALA A 168 -3.28 5.40 20.51
CA ALA A 168 -4.08 4.96 19.38
C ALA A 168 -3.22 4.33 18.27
N TYR A 169 -2.10 4.97 17.93
CA TYR A 169 -1.19 4.44 16.91
C TYR A 169 -0.51 3.17 17.38
N GLU A 170 -0.06 3.09 18.63
CA GLU A 170 0.47 1.86 19.21
C GLU A 170 -0.52 0.69 19.06
N LYS A 171 -1.80 0.92 19.37
CA LYS A 171 -2.82 -0.11 19.32
C LYS A 171 -3.15 -0.57 17.89
N TYR A 172 -3.30 0.35 16.94
CA TYR A 172 -3.87 0.02 15.62
C TYR A 172 -2.84 -0.07 14.49
N LEU A 173 -1.77 0.73 14.56
CA LEU A 173 -0.72 0.76 13.54
C LEU A 173 0.52 -0.03 13.95
N GLY A 174 0.51 -0.57 15.17
CA GLY A 174 1.62 -1.32 15.73
C GLY A 174 2.43 -0.45 16.69
N SER A 175 3.11 -1.12 17.60
CA SER A 175 3.96 -0.48 18.58
C SER A 175 5.32 -0.17 17.97
N ALA A 176 5.96 0.90 18.46
CA ALA A 176 7.41 1.02 18.43
C ALA A 176 8.06 0.04 19.44
N ASP A 177 7.45 -1.13 19.69
CA ASP A 177 7.96 -2.13 20.62
C ASP A 177 9.31 -2.61 20.09
N PRO A 178 10.39 -2.42 20.86
CA PRO A 178 11.72 -2.84 20.44
C PRO A 178 11.81 -4.33 20.09
N ASP A 179 11.00 -5.19 20.73
CA ASP A 179 11.03 -6.64 20.49
C ASP A 179 10.39 -6.98 19.14
N VAL A 180 9.27 -6.32 18.79
CA VAL A 180 8.63 -6.45 17.46
C VAL A 180 9.58 -5.94 16.39
N GLN A 181 10.15 -4.74 16.55
CA GLN A 181 11.13 -4.20 15.60
C GLN A 181 12.36 -5.10 15.44
N ALA A 182 12.86 -5.69 16.53
CA ALA A 182 13.98 -6.63 16.48
C ALA A 182 13.62 -7.94 15.78
N GLU A 183 12.38 -8.43 15.93
CA GLU A 183 11.88 -9.56 15.14
C GLU A 183 11.82 -9.23 13.66
N GLU A 184 11.27 -8.07 13.29
CA GLU A 184 11.17 -7.62 11.89
C GLU A 184 12.55 -7.42 11.26
N ALA A 185 13.49 -6.81 11.98
CA ALA A 185 14.86 -6.65 11.52
C ALA A 185 15.55 -8.00 11.28
N ARG A 186 15.35 -8.98 12.17
CA ARG A 186 15.87 -10.35 12.00
C ARG A 186 15.24 -11.06 10.81
N ALA A 187 13.94 -10.92 10.61
CA ALA A 187 13.23 -11.54 9.50
C ALA A 187 13.65 -10.91 8.15
N TYR A 188 13.88 -9.60 8.13
CA TYR A 188 14.46 -8.92 6.96
C TYR A 188 15.93 -9.29 6.71
N GLU A 189 16.72 -9.53 7.77
CA GLU A 189 18.08 -10.07 7.64
C GLU A 189 18.07 -11.46 6.99
N GLN A 190 17.17 -12.34 7.44
CA GLN A 190 17.00 -13.66 6.84
C GLN A 190 16.69 -13.55 5.35
N TYR A 191 15.75 -12.69 4.96
CA TYR A 191 15.45 -12.43 3.55
C TYR A 191 16.69 -11.97 2.76
N ARG A 192 17.44 -10.99 3.27
CA ARG A 192 18.54 -10.39 2.51
C ARG A 192 19.81 -11.26 2.45
N THR A 193 19.92 -12.23 3.34
CA THR A 193 21.08 -13.15 3.43
C THR A 193 20.75 -14.57 2.98
N ASP A 194 19.50 -14.86 2.63
CA ASP A 194 19.09 -16.11 2.02
C ASP A 194 19.89 -16.32 0.71
N PRO A 195 20.64 -17.43 0.57
CA PRO A 195 21.46 -17.67 -0.61
C PRO A 195 20.68 -17.68 -1.93
N ASP A 196 19.44 -18.17 -1.93
CA ASP A 196 18.61 -18.26 -3.13
C ASP A 196 18.08 -16.88 -3.52
N VAL A 197 17.68 -16.07 -2.53
CA VAL A 197 17.28 -14.66 -2.75
C VAL A 197 18.47 -13.85 -3.28
N VAL A 198 19.64 -13.96 -2.65
CA VAL A 198 20.86 -13.24 -3.06
C VAL A 198 21.26 -13.62 -4.48
N LYS A 199 21.28 -14.92 -4.79
CA LYS A 199 21.59 -15.40 -6.14
C LYS A 199 20.61 -14.83 -7.17
N ALA A 200 19.31 -14.91 -6.90
CA ALA A 200 18.28 -14.40 -7.79
C ALA A 200 18.39 -12.87 -7.98
N ALA A 201 18.73 -12.12 -6.92
CA ALA A 201 18.97 -10.68 -7.00
C ALA A 201 20.21 -10.34 -7.86
N HIS A 202 21.27 -11.15 -7.80
CA HIS A 202 22.42 -11.00 -8.70
C HIS A 202 22.05 -11.24 -10.16
N GLU A 203 21.32 -12.32 -10.46
CA GLU A 203 20.84 -12.63 -11.82
C GLU A 203 19.91 -11.53 -12.36
N TYR A 204 19.04 -11.00 -11.50
CA TYR A 204 18.22 -9.84 -11.81
C TYR A 204 19.07 -8.63 -12.22
N GLY A 205 20.07 -8.29 -11.40
CA GLY A 205 21.00 -7.19 -11.69
C GLY A 205 21.80 -7.39 -12.98
N ASP A 206 22.23 -8.61 -13.27
CA ASP A 206 22.96 -8.93 -14.50
C ASP A 206 22.09 -8.81 -15.74
N CYS A 207 20.81 -9.22 -15.66
CA CYS A 207 19.85 -9.00 -16.74
C CYS A 207 19.67 -7.49 -17.02
N LEU A 208 19.50 -6.68 -15.99
CA LEU A 208 19.37 -5.22 -16.13
C LEU A 208 20.62 -4.59 -16.76
N ARG A 209 21.81 -4.98 -16.32
CA ARG A 209 23.08 -4.52 -16.93
C ARG A 209 23.19 -4.95 -18.40
N GLY A 210 22.77 -6.18 -18.71
CA GLY A 210 22.72 -6.69 -20.09
C GLY A 210 21.79 -5.89 -21.00
N LYS A 211 20.73 -5.28 -20.44
CA LYS A 211 19.83 -4.34 -21.13
C LYS A 211 20.33 -2.89 -21.12
N GLY A 212 21.50 -2.61 -20.53
CA GLY A 212 22.13 -1.29 -20.52
C GLY A 212 21.75 -0.40 -19.34
N TYR A 213 21.01 -0.91 -18.34
CA TYR A 213 20.70 -0.15 -17.13
C TYR A 213 21.89 -0.17 -16.17
N LYS A 214 22.10 0.96 -15.49
CA LYS A 214 23.01 1.02 -14.35
C LYS A 214 22.35 0.30 -13.18
N VAL A 215 23.09 -0.53 -12.46
CA VAL A 215 22.61 -1.23 -11.27
C VAL A 215 23.53 -0.86 -10.11
N ALA A 216 23.03 -0.02 -9.20
CA ALA A 216 23.80 0.52 -8.09
C ALA A 216 24.07 -0.53 -7.00
N SER A 217 23.12 -1.43 -6.78
CA SER A 217 23.23 -2.56 -5.84
C SER A 217 22.45 -3.76 -6.36
N THR A 218 22.91 -4.95 -6.02
CA THR A 218 22.18 -6.22 -6.19
C THR A 218 21.79 -6.83 -4.84
N GLU A 219 21.88 -6.06 -3.76
CA GLU A 219 21.42 -6.48 -2.45
C GLU A 219 19.89 -6.61 -2.47
N PRO A 220 19.33 -7.73 -1.96
CA PRO A 220 17.89 -7.89 -1.84
C PRO A 220 17.25 -6.73 -1.07
N GLY A 221 16.13 -6.22 -1.57
CA GLY A 221 15.45 -5.04 -1.04
C GLY A 221 15.97 -3.71 -1.58
N LEU A 222 17.26 -3.58 -1.91
CA LEU A 222 17.79 -2.38 -2.56
C LEU A 222 17.60 -2.42 -4.07
N ILE A 223 17.77 -3.60 -4.69
CA ILE A 223 17.60 -3.74 -6.14
C ILE A 223 16.16 -3.43 -6.60
N ASP A 224 15.17 -3.59 -5.72
CA ASP A 224 13.72 -3.39 -5.97
C ASP A 224 13.39 -1.99 -6.49
N ASN A 225 14.15 -0.98 -6.08
CA ASN A 225 13.93 0.42 -6.46
C ASN A 225 14.96 0.91 -7.48
N GLY A 226 15.97 0.12 -7.85
CA GLY A 226 17.13 0.63 -8.60
C GLY A 226 16.79 1.30 -9.92
N VAL A 227 15.94 0.69 -10.75
CA VAL A 227 15.53 1.28 -12.03
C VAL A 227 14.57 2.45 -11.82
N TYR A 228 13.64 2.32 -10.86
CA TYR A 228 12.71 3.39 -10.49
C TYR A 228 13.46 4.66 -10.07
N ASP A 229 14.42 4.55 -9.15
CA ASP A 229 15.20 5.67 -8.62
C ASP A 229 16.00 6.36 -9.72
N LEU A 230 16.58 5.61 -10.66
CA LEU A 230 17.30 6.16 -11.80
C LEU A 230 16.40 7.01 -12.70
N ILE A 231 15.16 6.57 -12.93
CA ILE A 231 14.18 7.31 -13.74
C ILE A 231 13.61 8.49 -12.96
N ASN A 232 13.40 8.35 -11.65
CA ASN A 232 12.79 9.38 -10.79
C ASN A 232 13.78 10.48 -10.37
N ALA A 233 15.09 10.25 -10.43
CA ALA A 233 16.11 11.20 -9.97
C ALA A 233 15.93 12.64 -10.50
N PRO A 234 15.62 12.91 -11.79
CA PRO A 234 15.40 14.28 -12.27
C PRO A 234 14.21 14.98 -11.60
N MET A 235 13.11 14.24 -11.36
CA MET A 235 11.93 14.75 -10.68
C MET A 235 12.23 15.09 -9.22
N MET A 236 13.01 14.25 -8.53
CA MET A 236 13.43 14.49 -7.15
C MET A 236 14.36 15.72 -7.00
N ASN A 237 15.07 16.10 -8.07
CA ASN A 237 15.89 17.31 -8.10
C ASN A 237 15.07 18.60 -8.36
N GLY A 238 13.75 18.49 -8.47
CA GLY A 238 12.86 19.63 -8.70
C GLY A 238 12.94 20.21 -10.11
N GLU A 239 13.43 19.43 -11.08
CA GLU A 239 13.49 19.86 -12.47
C GLU A 239 12.05 19.99 -13.02
N PRO A 240 11.63 21.18 -13.48
CA PRO A 240 10.30 21.36 -14.03
C PRO A 240 10.19 20.63 -15.36
N VAL A 241 9.25 19.68 -15.44
CA VAL A 241 9.00 18.89 -16.64
C VAL A 241 7.79 19.46 -17.38
N SER A 242 7.98 19.85 -18.64
CA SER A 242 6.86 20.27 -19.49
C SER A 242 5.98 19.08 -19.89
N ALA A 243 4.72 19.29 -20.24
CA ALA A 243 3.87 18.19 -20.72
C ALA A 243 4.44 17.45 -21.96
N ALA A 244 5.12 18.18 -22.85
CA ALA A 244 5.79 17.58 -24.00
C ALA A 244 6.98 16.71 -23.58
N GLU A 245 7.76 17.16 -22.61
CA GLU A 245 8.86 16.38 -22.04
C GLU A 245 8.34 15.18 -21.26
N ALA A 246 7.32 15.34 -20.43
CA ALA A 246 6.68 14.26 -19.69
C ALA A 246 6.22 13.14 -20.62
N LYS A 247 5.69 13.47 -21.81
CA LYS A 247 5.31 12.48 -22.82
C LYS A 247 6.49 11.67 -23.34
N THR A 248 7.61 12.33 -23.64
CA THR A 248 8.85 11.65 -24.08
C THR A 248 9.40 10.78 -22.96
N ARG A 249 9.49 11.34 -21.74
CA ARG A 249 9.97 10.65 -20.56
C ARG A 249 9.10 9.46 -20.16
N LEU A 250 7.78 9.54 -20.34
CA LEU A 250 6.88 8.41 -20.11
C LEU A 250 7.22 7.22 -21.04
N ALA A 251 7.59 7.47 -22.30
CA ALA A 251 7.98 6.38 -23.20
C ALA A 251 9.29 5.69 -22.74
N GLU A 252 10.25 6.47 -22.24
CA GLU A 252 11.49 5.98 -21.62
C GLU A 252 11.18 5.17 -20.35
N GLU A 253 10.31 5.69 -19.49
CA GLU A 253 9.85 5.07 -18.24
C GLU A 253 9.10 3.74 -18.50
N ILE A 254 8.21 3.69 -19.49
CA ILE A 254 7.51 2.46 -19.91
C ILE A 254 8.55 1.41 -20.34
N THR A 255 9.52 1.79 -21.16
CA THR A 255 10.58 0.88 -21.61
C THR A 255 11.40 0.35 -20.43
N ALA A 256 11.81 1.23 -19.51
CA ALA A 256 12.59 0.89 -18.32
C ALA A 256 11.81 -0.02 -17.35
N SER A 257 10.55 0.32 -17.07
CA SER A 257 9.72 -0.46 -16.16
C SER A 257 9.38 -1.85 -16.73
N LEU A 258 9.24 -2.00 -18.04
CA LEU A 258 9.06 -3.33 -18.64
C LEU A 258 10.37 -4.13 -18.62
N ALA A 259 11.53 -3.50 -18.82
CA ALA A 259 12.82 -4.16 -18.67
C ALA A 259 13.06 -4.66 -17.23
N ASP A 260 12.73 -3.84 -16.24
CA ASP A 260 12.72 -4.18 -14.81
C ASP A 260 11.82 -5.40 -14.54
N LEU A 261 10.59 -5.37 -15.05
CA LEU A 261 9.63 -6.48 -14.94
C LEU A 261 10.15 -7.77 -15.58
N ASP A 262 10.72 -7.68 -16.79
CA ASP A 262 11.20 -8.85 -17.53
C ASP A 262 12.45 -9.47 -16.88
N CYS A 263 13.23 -8.69 -16.12
CA CYS A 263 14.49 -9.14 -15.53
C CYS A 263 14.36 -9.74 -14.12
N ARG A 264 13.31 -9.41 -13.37
CA ARG A 264 13.19 -9.80 -11.95
C ARG A 264 13.02 -11.31 -11.69
N GLY A 265 12.57 -12.08 -12.69
CA GLY A 265 12.56 -13.56 -12.70
C GLY A 265 12.26 -14.24 -11.36
N ASP A 266 13.15 -15.14 -10.95
CA ASP A 266 13.03 -15.93 -9.71
C ASP A 266 13.00 -15.05 -8.46
N TYR A 267 13.67 -13.90 -8.48
CA TYR A 267 13.72 -12.99 -7.33
C TYR A 267 12.32 -12.52 -6.93
N ALA A 268 11.49 -12.11 -7.89
CA ALA A 268 10.11 -11.74 -7.61
C ALA A 268 9.24 -12.93 -7.21
N THR A 269 9.53 -14.13 -7.73
CA THR A 269 8.81 -15.35 -7.35
C THR A 269 9.07 -15.67 -5.88
N ILE A 270 10.34 -15.80 -5.48
CA ILE A 270 10.76 -16.08 -4.10
C ILE A 270 10.21 -15.02 -3.15
N ALA A 271 10.36 -13.73 -3.50
CA ALA A 271 9.84 -12.63 -2.70
C ALA A 271 8.33 -12.73 -2.45
N ARG A 272 7.55 -13.12 -3.46
CA ARG A 272 6.09 -13.24 -3.37
C ARG A 272 5.61 -14.53 -2.72
N THR A 273 6.31 -15.65 -2.85
CA THR A 273 5.85 -16.95 -2.36
C THR A 273 6.39 -17.30 -0.97
N GLU A 274 7.61 -16.87 -0.66
CA GLU A 274 8.30 -17.27 0.57
C GLU A 274 8.45 -16.10 1.54
N TYR A 275 8.61 -14.88 1.01
CA TYR A 275 8.91 -13.69 1.80
C TYR A 275 7.84 -12.59 1.71
N ALA A 276 6.60 -12.94 1.34
CA ALA A 276 5.52 -11.97 1.13
C ALA A 276 5.30 -11.05 2.34
N SER A 277 5.38 -11.59 3.56
CA SER A 277 5.19 -10.81 4.79
C SER A 277 6.32 -9.80 5.03
N ILE A 278 7.54 -10.09 4.57
CA ILE A 278 8.70 -9.20 4.67
C ILE A 278 8.58 -8.05 3.67
N VAL A 279 8.23 -8.39 2.43
CA VAL A 279 7.98 -7.41 1.36
C VAL A 279 6.82 -6.48 1.72
N THR A 280 5.72 -7.02 2.27
CA THR A 280 4.55 -6.24 2.70
C THR A 280 4.90 -5.21 3.77
N ARG A 281 5.83 -5.53 4.68
CA ARG A 281 6.26 -4.65 5.77
C ARG A 281 7.27 -3.58 5.34
N GLY A 282 7.74 -3.59 4.09
CA GLY A 282 8.58 -2.53 3.55
C GLY A 282 10.05 -2.58 4.01
N GLY A 283 10.58 -3.77 4.28
CA GLY A 283 12.03 -3.99 4.41
C GLY A 283 12.72 -3.09 5.43
N GLY A 284 12.31 -3.12 6.70
CA GLY A 284 13.11 -2.67 7.85
C GLY A 284 13.55 -1.19 7.90
N VAL A 285 13.14 -0.35 6.95
CA VAL A 285 13.35 1.11 7.02
C VAL A 285 12.05 1.77 7.48
N GLY A 286 11.73 1.54 8.76
CA GLY A 286 10.80 2.35 9.53
C GLY A 286 11.55 3.46 10.26
#